data_AF-A0A961B1R4-F1
#
_entry.id   AF-A0A961B1R4-F1
#
_cell.length_a   1.000
_cell.length_b   1.000
_cell.length_c   1.000
_cell.angle_alpha   90.00
_cell.angle_beta   90.00
_cell.angle_gamma   90.00
#
_symmetry.space_group_name_H-M   'P 1'
#
loop_
_entity.id
_entity.type
_entity.pdbx_description
1 polymer ?
#
loop_
_entity_poly.entity_id
_entity_poly.type
_entity_poly.pdbx_seq_one_letter_code
_entity_poly.pdbx_strand_id
1 'polypeptide(L)'
;MTATTMRFFLLRFFTPFWLVTITGFAADSPTAPAAEVARKPSRVVIHARGGAPEMMLKGPDARQQLAVTAEVSGARISEFDATRRAQFSSQPEGVVSIDSHGYVTPLADGTAKIVANVDGVIAEASVQVTEFTQEQPISFPNDIVPLFTRNGCSMGACHAKSTGQNGFRLSLFGYDPAMDYEVLALSSRGRRVFPAAPENSLLLLKATGEIPHGGGARLEKDSEDYHLLTRWIQKGMPFAPENDPEVERIEIFPRERVASPGSQQQLIVTAFLSDGSTSDITHAV
;
A
#
# COMPACT_ATOMS: atom_id res chain seq x y z
N MET A 1 52.39 73.46 0.35
CA MET A 1 52.02 72.35 1.25
C MET A 1 52.67 71.10 0.70
N THR A 2 53.81 70.74 1.27
CA THR A 2 54.82 69.83 0.72
C THR A 2 54.74 68.44 1.34
N ALA A 3 54.98 67.43 0.51
CA ALA A 3 54.96 66.01 0.81
C ALA A 3 55.98 65.58 1.89
N THR A 4 55.67 64.51 2.63
CA THR A 4 56.68 63.72 3.34
C THR A 4 56.23 62.25 3.41
N THR A 5 57.08 61.41 2.82
CA THR A 5 57.07 59.95 2.77
C THR A 5 57.49 59.36 4.12
N MET A 6 56.94 58.22 4.56
CA MET A 6 57.61 57.39 5.55
C MET A 6 57.37 55.89 5.34
N ARG A 7 58.47 55.15 5.52
CA ARG A 7 58.75 53.79 5.04
C ARG A 7 58.20 52.68 5.95
N PHE A 8 57.98 51.53 5.30
CA PHE A 8 57.72 50.21 5.84
C PHE A 8 58.89 49.66 6.70
N PHE A 9 58.54 48.91 7.75
CA PHE A 9 59.39 47.86 8.34
C PHE A 9 58.52 46.61 8.55
N LEU A 10 58.88 45.51 7.89
CA LEU A 10 58.26 44.19 8.00
C LEU A 10 59.02 43.37 9.05
N LEU A 11 58.34 42.92 10.12
CA LEU A 11 58.81 41.81 10.95
C LEU A 11 58.00 40.54 10.61
N ARG A 12 58.71 39.49 10.19
CA ARG A 12 58.17 38.14 9.96
C ARG A 12 58.18 37.36 11.27
N PHE A 13 57.03 36.88 11.71
CA PHE A 13 56.92 35.84 12.74
C PHE A 13 56.79 34.46 12.07
N PHE A 14 57.70 33.55 12.41
CA PHE A 14 57.65 32.14 12.03
C PHE A 14 56.79 31.37 13.05
N THR A 15 55.76 30.65 12.59
CA THR A 15 55.05 29.63 13.36
C THR A 15 55.32 28.26 12.73
N PRO A 16 55.68 27.21 13.49
CA PRO A 16 55.95 25.89 12.93
C PRO A 16 54.62 25.14 12.70
N PHE A 17 54.43 24.69 11.46
CA PHE A 17 53.35 23.79 11.06
C PHE A 17 53.72 22.36 11.51
N TRP A 18 52.88 21.73 12.34
CA TRP A 18 52.92 20.29 12.55
C TRP A 18 52.12 19.61 11.44
N LEU A 19 52.79 18.77 10.63
CA LEU A 19 52.14 17.89 9.67
C LEU A 19 51.46 16.74 10.44
N VAL A 20 50.13 16.68 10.39
CA VAL A 20 49.37 15.46 10.68
C VAL A 20 49.09 14.78 9.34
N THR A 21 49.78 13.67 9.06
CA THR A 21 49.43 12.76 7.97
C THR A 21 48.17 12.00 8.35
N ILE A 22 47.02 12.45 7.84
CA ILE A 22 45.81 11.64 7.78
C ILE A 22 45.97 10.71 6.57
N THR A 23 46.20 9.43 6.81
CA THR A 23 46.01 8.40 5.78
C THR A 23 44.53 8.38 5.42
N GLY A 24 44.19 8.94 4.26
CA GLY A 24 42.87 8.79 3.69
C GLY A 24 42.64 7.31 3.40
N PHE A 25 41.73 6.68 4.14
CA PHE A 25 41.04 5.51 3.62
C PHE A 25 40.31 5.99 2.37
N ALA A 26 40.68 5.44 1.20
CA ALA A 26 39.84 5.55 0.03
C ALA A 26 38.47 5.02 0.43
N ALA A 27 37.49 5.92 0.51
CA ALA A 27 36.10 5.52 0.56
C ALA A 27 35.86 4.76 -0.74
N ASP A 28 35.74 3.43 -0.63
CA ASP A 28 35.21 2.61 -1.69
C ASP A 28 33.90 3.28 -2.09
N SER A 29 33.87 3.86 -3.28
CA SER A 29 32.63 4.41 -3.82
C SER A 29 31.65 3.26 -3.81
N PRO A 30 30.41 3.43 -3.31
CA PRO A 30 29.44 2.35 -3.40
C PRO A 30 29.30 2.04 -4.88
N THR A 31 29.88 0.91 -5.30
CA THR A 31 29.64 0.34 -6.61
C THR A 31 28.15 0.30 -6.76
N ALA A 32 27.62 1.04 -7.75
CA ALA A 32 26.23 0.94 -8.14
C ALA A 32 25.86 -0.55 -8.14
N PRO A 33 24.70 -0.94 -7.56
CA PRO A 33 24.32 -2.35 -7.52
C PRO A 33 24.46 -2.88 -8.94
N ALA A 34 25.31 -3.91 -9.09
CA ALA A 34 25.58 -4.51 -10.39
C ALA A 34 24.22 -4.74 -11.03
N ALA A 35 23.95 -4.02 -12.12
CA ALA A 35 22.71 -4.15 -12.86
C ALA A 35 22.55 -5.64 -13.13
N GLU A 36 21.56 -6.24 -12.50
CA GLU A 36 21.19 -7.62 -12.73
C GLU A 36 20.90 -7.70 -14.22
N VAL A 37 21.87 -8.21 -14.98
CA VAL A 37 21.73 -8.41 -16.42
C VAL A 37 20.43 -9.20 -16.56
N ALA A 38 19.39 -8.55 -17.07
CA ALA A 38 18.04 -9.07 -17.11
C ALA A 38 18.06 -10.36 -17.93
N ARG A 39 18.27 -11.48 -17.25
CA ARG A 39 18.29 -12.79 -17.90
C ARG A 39 16.86 -13.06 -18.36
N LYS A 40 16.74 -13.47 -19.61
CA LYS A 40 15.47 -13.96 -20.13
C LYS A 40 15.01 -15.12 -19.23
N PRO A 41 13.78 -15.09 -18.69
CA PRO A 41 13.28 -16.17 -17.87
C PRO A 41 13.25 -17.50 -18.63
N SER A 42 13.45 -18.62 -17.94
CA SER A 42 13.11 -19.95 -18.46
C SER A 42 11.66 -20.32 -18.20
N ARG A 43 11.06 -19.73 -17.15
CA ARG A 43 9.66 -19.94 -16.76
C ARG A 43 9.12 -18.70 -16.05
N VAL A 44 7.83 -18.46 -16.16
CA VAL A 44 7.10 -17.40 -15.46
C VAL A 44 5.88 -18.03 -14.79
N VAL A 45 5.54 -17.57 -13.59
CA VAL A 45 4.34 -17.99 -12.86
C VAL A 45 3.63 -16.76 -12.31
N ILE A 46 2.31 -16.70 -12.48
CA ILE A 46 1.45 -15.69 -11.86
C ILE A 46 0.95 -16.25 -10.53
N HIS A 47 0.99 -15.42 -9.50
CA HIS A 47 0.45 -15.70 -8.19
C HIS A 47 -0.61 -14.65 -7.84
N ALA A 48 -1.71 -15.11 -7.27
CA ALA A 48 -2.76 -14.33 -6.65
C ALA A 48 -2.84 -14.70 -5.16
N ARG A 49 -4.00 -14.49 -4.51
CA ARG A 49 -4.23 -14.79 -3.10
C ARG A 49 -3.84 -16.23 -2.75
N GLY A 50 -3.18 -16.40 -1.61
CA GLY A 50 -2.63 -17.71 -1.19
C GLY A 50 -1.53 -18.28 -2.10
N GLY A 51 -1.02 -17.51 -3.08
CA GLY A 51 0.01 -17.95 -4.03
C GLY A 51 -0.51 -18.74 -5.22
N ALA A 52 -1.82 -18.92 -5.36
CA ALA A 52 -2.45 -19.69 -6.44
C ALA A 52 -2.57 -18.89 -7.74
N PRO A 53 -2.58 -19.53 -8.92
CA PRO A 53 -2.84 -18.88 -10.21
C PRO A 53 -4.35 -18.75 -10.51
N GLU A 54 -5.21 -19.00 -9.54
CA GLU A 54 -6.67 -18.95 -9.68
C GLU A 54 -7.23 -17.99 -8.64
N MET A 55 -8.21 -17.18 -9.04
CA MET A 55 -8.82 -16.19 -8.16
C MET A 55 -10.30 -15.98 -8.46
N MET A 56 -11.05 -15.62 -7.42
CA MET A 56 -12.48 -15.30 -7.51
C MET A 56 -12.74 -13.91 -6.97
N LEU A 57 -13.23 -13.01 -7.80
CA LEU A 57 -13.59 -11.65 -7.44
C LEU A 57 -15.11 -11.55 -7.30
N LYS A 58 -15.57 -11.01 -6.17
CA LYS A 58 -17.00 -10.89 -5.85
C LYS A 58 -17.38 -9.43 -5.68
N GLY A 59 -18.27 -8.94 -6.51
CA GLY A 59 -18.73 -7.55 -6.45
C GLY A 59 -17.82 -6.55 -7.17
N PRO A 60 -18.29 -5.30 -7.31
CA PRO A 60 -17.59 -4.26 -8.07
C PRO A 60 -16.33 -3.75 -7.37
N ASP A 61 -16.25 -3.88 -6.05
CA ASP A 61 -15.12 -3.38 -5.24
C ASP A 61 -14.10 -4.47 -4.91
N ALA A 62 -14.28 -5.72 -5.37
CA ALA A 62 -13.28 -6.76 -5.19
C ALA A 62 -11.99 -6.43 -5.94
N ARG A 63 -10.85 -6.78 -5.37
CA ARG A 63 -9.53 -6.51 -5.94
C ARG A 63 -8.62 -7.72 -5.75
N GLN A 64 -7.57 -7.79 -6.55
CA GLN A 64 -6.50 -8.77 -6.39
C GLN A 64 -5.17 -8.16 -6.80
N GLN A 65 -4.18 -8.20 -5.92
CA GLN A 65 -2.80 -7.95 -6.27
C GLN A 65 -2.20 -9.23 -6.85
N LEU A 66 -1.55 -9.13 -8.01
CA LEU A 66 -0.75 -10.21 -8.57
C LEU A 66 0.71 -10.04 -8.21
N ALA A 67 1.40 -11.17 -8.09
CA ALA A 67 2.87 -11.22 -8.12
C ALA A 67 3.28 -12.17 -9.25
N VAL A 68 4.31 -11.79 -10.00
CA VAL A 68 4.86 -12.62 -11.08
C VAL A 68 6.25 -13.06 -10.68
N THR A 69 6.44 -14.37 -10.53
CA THR A 69 7.76 -14.95 -10.29
C THR A 69 8.35 -15.40 -11.63
N ALA A 70 9.56 -14.93 -11.95
CA ALA A 70 10.33 -15.43 -13.06
C ALA A 70 11.45 -16.34 -12.57
N GLU A 71 11.59 -17.51 -13.19
CA GLU A 71 12.67 -18.46 -12.94
C GLU A 71 13.76 -18.33 -14.02
N VAL A 72 15.02 -18.50 -13.64
CA VAL A 72 16.19 -18.50 -14.53
C VAL A 72 17.03 -19.74 -14.30
N SER A 73 17.32 -20.46 -15.38
CA SER A 73 18.15 -21.66 -15.34
C SER A 73 19.64 -21.33 -15.14
N GLY A 74 20.33 -22.12 -14.31
CA GLY A 74 21.79 -22.03 -14.12
C GLY A 74 22.27 -20.79 -13.34
N ALA A 75 21.37 -20.09 -12.66
CA ALA A 75 21.70 -18.95 -11.81
C ALA A 75 21.85 -19.37 -10.34
N ARG A 76 22.70 -18.66 -9.58
CA ARG A 76 22.84 -18.84 -8.13
C ARG A 76 21.57 -18.45 -7.38
N ILE A 77 20.89 -17.41 -7.86
CA ILE A 77 19.55 -17.03 -7.47
C ILE A 77 18.67 -17.34 -8.68
N SER A 78 17.84 -18.38 -8.55
CA SER A 78 17.06 -18.92 -9.66
C SER A 78 15.73 -18.23 -9.87
N GLU A 79 15.30 -17.36 -8.96
CA GLU A 79 13.99 -16.70 -9.02
C GLU A 79 14.08 -15.22 -8.68
N PHE A 80 13.27 -14.40 -9.34
CA PHE A 80 13.14 -12.98 -9.03
C PHE A 80 11.71 -12.49 -9.30
N ASP A 81 11.34 -11.37 -8.68
CA ASP A 81 10.08 -10.67 -8.95
C ASP A 81 10.11 -10.03 -10.34
N ALA A 82 9.23 -10.49 -11.21
CA ALA A 82 9.04 -9.95 -12.55
C ALA A 82 7.72 -9.19 -12.70
N THR A 83 7.02 -8.90 -11.60
CA THR A 83 5.68 -8.27 -11.60
C THR A 83 5.67 -6.98 -12.42
N ARG A 84 6.58 -6.05 -12.12
CA ARG A 84 6.72 -4.77 -12.83
C ARG A 84 7.35 -4.88 -14.22
N ARG A 85 7.84 -6.08 -14.59
CA ARG A 85 8.40 -6.39 -15.91
C ARG A 85 7.38 -7.07 -16.82
N ALA A 86 6.29 -7.59 -16.25
CA ALA A 86 5.26 -8.31 -16.97
C ALA A 86 4.37 -7.33 -17.73
N GLN A 87 4.03 -7.72 -18.96
CA GLN A 87 2.96 -7.11 -19.73
C GLN A 87 1.70 -7.94 -19.50
N PHE A 88 0.72 -7.35 -18.84
CA PHE A 88 -0.54 -8.02 -18.50
C PHE A 88 -1.61 -7.79 -19.57
N SER A 89 -2.45 -8.80 -19.78
CA SER A 89 -3.68 -8.71 -20.57
C SER A 89 -4.74 -9.66 -20.01
N SER A 90 -6.01 -9.47 -20.39
CA SER A 90 -7.13 -10.32 -20.00
C SER A 90 -7.85 -10.86 -21.23
N GLN A 91 -8.25 -12.13 -21.20
CA GLN A 91 -8.94 -12.79 -22.30
C GLN A 91 -10.14 -13.62 -21.79
N PRO A 92 -11.39 -13.33 -22.20
CA PRO A 92 -11.79 -12.22 -23.06
C PRO A 92 -11.55 -10.86 -22.40
N GLU A 93 -11.39 -9.82 -23.22
CA GLU A 93 -11.35 -8.44 -22.75
C GLU A 93 -12.70 -8.06 -22.10
N GLY A 94 -12.67 -7.12 -21.15
CA GLY A 94 -13.88 -6.58 -20.52
C GLY A 94 -14.40 -7.31 -19.28
N VAL A 95 -13.75 -8.40 -18.84
CA VAL A 95 -14.07 -9.07 -17.56
C VAL A 95 -13.31 -8.44 -16.39
N VAL A 96 -12.00 -8.20 -16.59
CA VAL A 96 -11.13 -7.52 -15.62
C VAL A 96 -10.15 -6.60 -16.35
N SER A 97 -9.74 -5.51 -15.70
CA SER A 97 -8.55 -4.72 -16.05
C SER A 97 -7.39 -5.09 -15.15
N ILE A 98 -6.16 -5.02 -15.68
CA ILE A 98 -4.93 -5.21 -14.91
C ILE A 98 -4.01 -4.04 -15.21
N ASP A 99 -3.51 -3.37 -14.17
CA ASP A 99 -2.55 -2.27 -14.32
C ASP A 99 -1.10 -2.78 -14.47
N SER A 100 -0.14 -1.85 -14.63
CA SER A 100 1.28 -2.19 -14.77
C SER A 100 1.93 -2.77 -13.52
N HIS A 101 1.26 -2.68 -12.37
CA HIS A 101 1.72 -3.24 -11.10
C HIS A 101 1.05 -4.58 -10.78
N GLY A 102 0.20 -5.10 -11.68
CA GLY A 102 -0.52 -6.35 -11.48
C GLY A 102 -1.74 -6.21 -10.58
N TYR A 103 -2.30 -5.01 -10.44
CA TYR A 103 -3.53 -4.79 -9.69
C TYR A 103 -4.76 -5.07 -10.57
N VAL A 104 -5.53 -6.08 -10.19
CA VAL A 104 -6.69 -6.58 -10.95
C VAL A 104 -7.97 -5.96 -10.41
N THR A 105 -8.75 -5.36 -11.32
CA THR A 105 -10.04 -4.72 -11.04
C THR A 105 -11.15 -5.36 -11.90
N PRO A 106 -12.28 -5.79 -11.30
CA PRO A 106 -13.46 -6.25 -12.02
C PRO A 106 -14.03 -5.20 -12.97
N LEU A 107 -14.51 -5.66 -14.13
CA LEU A 107 -15.23 -4.83 -15.12
C LEU A 107 -16.62 -5.38 -15.46
N ALA A 108 -16.80 -6.71 -15.37
CA ALA A 108 -18.08 -7.38 -15.59
C ALA A 108 -18.04 -8.81 -15.00
N ASP A 109 -19.22 -9.39 -14.76
CA ASP A 109 -19.35 -10.81 -14.44
C ASP A 109 -18.82 -11.68 -15.59
N GLY A 110 -18.13 -12.77 -15.25
CA GLY A 110 -17.61 -13.71 -16.24
C GLY A 110 -16.35 -14.43 -15.81
N THR A 111 -15.76 -15.19 -16.75
CA THR A 111 -14.49 -15.86 -16.57
C THR A 111 -13.50 -15.35 -17.59
N ALA A 112 -12.27 -15.07 -17.17
CA ALA A 112 -11.19 -14.68 -18.05
C ALA A 112 -9.86 -15.33 -17.63
N LYS A 113 -8.93 -15.35 -18.58
CA LYS A 113 -7.53 -15.65 -18.36
C LYS A 113 -6.73 -14.36 -18.31
N ILE A 114 -5.99 -14.18 -17.22
CA ILE A 114 -4.97 -13.15 -17.11
C ILE A 114 -3.68 -13.74 -17.69
N VAL A 115 -3.09 -13.03 -18.66
CA VAL A 115 -1.86 -13.43 -19.33
C VAL A 115 -0.76 -12.45 -18.94
N ALA A 116 0.35 -12.97 -18.41
CA ALA A 116 1.56 -12.20 -18.14
C ALA A 116 2.67 -12.60 -19.11
N ASN A 117 3.19 -11.64 -19.87
CA ASN A 117 4.32 -11.84 -20.76
C ASN A 117 5.56 -11.15 -20.19
N VAL A 118 6.62 -11.93 -19.93
CA VAL A 118 7.94 -11.43 -19.52
C VAL A 118 8.97 -11.87 -20.56
N ASP A 119 9.45 -10.94 -21.38
CA ASP A 119 10.44 -11.16 -22.44
C ASP A 119 10.11 -12.32 -23.41
N GLY A 120 8.83 -12.49 -23.72
CA GLY A 120 8.30 -13.53 -24.60
C GLY A 120 8.03 -14.87 -23.89
N VAL A 121 8.19 -14.95 -22.57
CA VAL A 121 7.77 -16.10 -21.76
C VAL A 121 6.42 -15.78 -21.14
N ILE A 122 5.45 -16.66 -21.37
CA ILE A 122 4.06 -16.42 -21.02
C ILE A 122 3.67 -17.28 -19.81
N ALA A 123 2.91 -16.69 -18.90
CA ALA A 123 2.18 -17.36 -17.84
C ALA A 123 0.70 -16.97 -17.90
N GLU A 124 -0.16 -17.87 -17.43
CA GLU A 124 -1.61 -17.66 -17.38
C GLU A 124 -2.12 -17.88 -15.95
N ALA A 125 -3.15 -17.11 -15.58
CA ALA A 125 -3.93 -17.26 -14.37
C ALA A 125 -5.42 -17.17 -14.72
N SER A 126 -6.27 -17.90 -14.01
CA SER A 126 -7.72 -17.86 -14.22
C SER A 126 -8.38 -16.92 -13.21
N VAL A 127 -9.34 -16.11 -13.68
CA VAL A 127 -10.18 -15.26 -12.84
C VAL A 127 -11.64 -15.50 -13.15
N GLN A 128 -12.44 -15.62 -12.09
CA GLN A 128 -13.90 -15.57 -12.17
C GLN A 128 -14.39 -14.34 -11.42
N VAL A 129 -15.23 -13.53 -12.07
CA VAL A 129 -15.94 -12.40 -11.46
C VAL A 129 -17.40 -12.76 -11.31
N THR A 130 -17.95 -12.55 -10.12
CA THR A 130 -19.36 -12.74 -9.81
C THR A 130 -19.94 -11.52 -9.09
N GLU A 131 -21.25 -11.32 -9.23
CA GLU A 131 -22.00 -10.28 -8.54
C GLU A 131 -21.52 -8.85 -8.80
N PHE A 132 -20.90 -8.58 -9.95
CA PHE A 132 -20.34 -7.26 -10.29
C PHE A 132 -21.37 -6.12 -10.19
N THR A 133 -22.64 -6.39 -10.53
CA THR A 133 -23.72 -5.41 -10.44
C THR A 133 -24.38 -5.35 -9.06
N GLN A 134 -23.95 -6.17 -8.10
CA GLN A 134 -24.50 -6.21 -6.74
C GLN A 134 -23.57 -5.49 -5.79
N GLU A 135 -24.12 -4.48 -5.12
CA GLU A 135 -23.42 -3.78 -4.05
C GLU A 135 -23.23 -4.72 -2.86
N GLN A 136 -21.98 -5.00 -2.52
CA GLN A 136 -21.67 -5.90 -1.41
C GLN A 136 -21.95 -5.20 -0.07
N PRO A 137 -22.42 -5.94 0.97
CA PRO A 137 -22.54 -5.40 2.31
C PRO A 137 -21.20 -4.88 2.83
N ILE A 138 -21.21 -3.74 3.52
CA ILE A 138 -20.02 -3.16 4.15
C ILE A 138 -19.91 -3.65 5.58
N SER A 139 -18.76 -4.19 5.93
CA SER A 139 -18.35 -4.53 7.28
C SER A 139 -17.50 -3.39 7.87
N PHE A 140 -17.93 -2.80 8.97
CA PHE A 140 -17.12 -1.81 9.67
C PHE A 140 -15.79 -2.41 10.16
N PRO A 141 -15.78 -3.58 10.84
CA PRO A 141 -14.53 -4.21 11.26
C PRO A 141 -13.59 -4.59 10.10
N ASN A 142 -14.12 -5.16 9.01
CA ASN A 142 -13.30 -5.72 7.95
C ASN A 142 -12.95 -4.71 6.85
N ASP A 143 -13.82 -3.73 6.57
CA ASP A 143 -13.64 -2.78 5.46
C ASP A 143 -13.26 -1.38 5.92
N ILE A 144 -13.85 -0.87 7.02
CA ILE A 144 -13.68 0.54 7.43
C ILE A 144 -12.53 0.74 8.41
N VAL A 145 -12.39 -0.13 9.41
CA VAL A 145 -11.32 -0.04 10.40
C VAL A 145 -9.92 -0.08 9.76
N PRO A 146 -9.63 -0.97 8.78
CA PRO A 146 -8.32 -1.00 8.13
C PRO A 146 -7.96 0.30 7.42
N LEU A 147 -8.95 1.05 6.91
CA LEU A 147 -8.72 2.36 6.29
C LEU A 147 -8.08 3.34 7.26
N PHE A 148 -8.48 3.33 8.53
CA PHE A 148 -7.89 4.22 9.53
C PHE A 148 -6.46 3.85 9.88
N THR A 149 -6.11 2.56 9.84
CA THR A 149 -4.75 2.09 10.10
C THR A 149 -3.83 2.45 8.95
N ARG A 150 -4.18 2.08 7.70
CA ARG A 150 -3.35 2.37 6.53
C ARG A 150 -3.16 3.87 6.28
N ASN A 151 -4.20 4.68 6.51
CA ASN A 151 -4.13 6.13 6.33
C ASN A 151 -3.54 6.85 7.57
N GLY A 152 -3.10 6.10 8.59
CA GLY A 152 -2.37 6.63 9.73
C GLY A 152 -3.22 7.36 10.78
N CYS A 153 -4.55 7.22 10.73
CA CYS A 153 -5.49 7.83 11.66
C CYS A 153 -5.46 7.15 13.03
N SER A 154 -5.46 5.82 13.07
CA SER A 154 -5.47 4.97 14.29
C SER A 154 -4.05 4.72 14.84
N MET A 155 -3.12 5.63 14.57
CA MET A 155 -1.74 5.57 15.06
C MET A 155 -1.59 6.30 16.40
N GLY A 156 -0.66 5.83 17.24
CA GLY A 156 -0.39 6.41 18.57
C GLY A 156 0.04 7.88 18.57
N ALA A 157 0.37 8.45 17.41
CA ALA A 157 0.71 9.87 17.27
C ALA A 157 -0.51 10.81 17.35
N CYS A 158 -1.71 10.35 16.96
CA CYS A 158 -2.89 11.21 16.81
C CYS A 158 -4.14 10.63 17.48
N HIS A 159 -5.04 10.00 16.73
CA HIS A 159 -6.34 9.61 17.28
C HIS A 159 -6.28 8.36 18.17
N ALA A 160 -5.25 7.53 18.06
CA ALA A 160 -5.02 6.41 18.96
C ALA A 160 -4.05 6.70 20.12
N LYS A 161 -3.70 7.97 20.37
CA LYS A 161 -3.02 8.32 21.62
C LYS A 161 -3.99 8.14 22.79
N SER A 162 -3.47 7.90 23.99
CA SER A 162 -4.28 7.57 25.18
C SER A 162 -5.45 8.54 25.45
N THR A 163 -5.27 9.84 25.16
CA THR A 163 -6.29 10.88 25.33
C THR A 163 -7.13 11.18 24.09
N GLY A 164 -6.80 10.59 22.93
CA GLY A 164 -7.37 10.96 21.64
C GLY A 164 -7.15 12.44 21.29
N GLN A 165 -7.81 12.94 20.25
CA GLN A 165 -7.74 14.36 19.86
C GLN A 165 -9.14 14.96 19.83
N ASN A 166 -9.37 16.05 20.57
CA ASN A 166 -10.65 16.78 20.59
C ASN A 166 -11.87 15.88 20.88
N GLY A 167 -11.73 14.94 21.83
CA GLY A 167 -12.77 13.98 22.17
C GLY A 167 -13.04 12.92 21.09
N PHE A 168 -12.11 12.73 20.15
CA PHE A 168 -12.12 11.64 19.17
C PHE A 168 -10.92 10.73 19.41
N ARG A 169 -11.19 9.51 19.90
CA ARG A 169 -10.18 8.52 20.27
C ARG A 169 -10.47 7.20 19.57
N LEU A 170 -9.61 6.83 18.64
CA LEU A 170 -9.64 5.51 18.00
C LEU A 170 -8.81 4.52 18.82
N SER A 171 -9.08 3.24 18.66
CA SER A 171 -8.27 2.14 19.13
C SER A 171 -6.94 2.10 18.36
N LEU A 172 -5.87 1.61 18.99
CA LEU A 172 -4.56 1.51 18.35
C LEU A 172 -4.59 0.41 17.30
N PHE A 173 -4.25 0.75 16.05
CA PHE A 173 -4.28 -0.16 14.90
C PHE A 173 -5.64 -0.85 14.65
N GLY A 174 -6.74 -0.29 15.15
CA GLY A 174 -8.07 -0.89 14.97
C GLY A 174 -8.36 -2.09 15.89
N TYR A 175 -7.63 -2.23 17.02
CA TYR A 175 -7.78 -3.34 17.96
C TYR A 175 -9.20 -3.52 18.55
N ASP A 176 -10.00 -2.46 18.62
CA ASP A 176 -11.36 -2.50 19.17
C ASP A 176 -12.36 -1.82 18.22
N PRO A 177 -12.87 -2.55 17.21
CA PRO A 177 -13.83 -2.02 16.23
C PRO A 177 -15.14 -1.51 16.86
N ALA A 178 -15.60 -2.11 17.96
CA ALA A 178 -16.84 -1.69 18.61
C ALA A 178 -16.66 -0.29 19.23
N MET A 179 -15.55 -0.06 19.92
CA MET A 179 -15.20 1.26 20.44
C MET A 179 -15.00 2.28 19.31
N ASP A 180 -14.29 1.90 18.24
CA ASP A 180 -14.06 2.76 17.07
C ASP A 180 -15.36 3.18 16.40
N TYR A 181 -16.32 2.27 16.29
CA TYR A 181 -17.64 2.55 15.77
C TYR A 181 -18.41 3.54 16.66
N GLU A 182 -18.41 3.32 17.98
CA GLU A 182 -19.13 4.18 18.93
C GLU A 182 -18.62 5.63 18.88
N VAL A 183 -17.30 5.83 18.84
CA VAL A 183 -16.71 7.17 18.81
C VAL A 183 -16.90 7.89 17.46
N LEU A 184 -16.98 7.11 16.37
CA LEU A 184 -17.08 7.64 15.02
C LEU A 184 -18.54 7.94 14.64
N ALA A 185 -19.43 6.97 14.81
CA ALA A 185 -20.80 7.02 14.32
C ALA A 185 -21.80 7.58 15.35
N LEU A 186 -21.62 7.26 16.64
CA LEU A 186 -22.64 7.51 17.67
C LEU A 186 -22.33 8.70 18.58
N SER A 187 -21.06 8.87 18.93
CA SER A 187 -20.60 9.87 19.89
C SER A 187 -20.77 11.31 19.42
N SER A 188 -20.83 12.24 20.38
CA SER A 188 -20.93 13.68 20.12
C SER A 188 -22.15 14.07 19.26
N ARG A 189 -23.27 13.36 19.43
CA ARG A 189 -24.52 13.57 18.67
C ARG A 189 -24.34 13.45 17.15
N GLY A 190 -23.51 12.49 16.72
CA GLY A 190 -23.27 12.25 15.29
C GLY A 190 -22.45 13.33 14.58
N ARG A 191 -21.77 14.24 15.30
CA ARG A 191 -21.05 15.38 14.70
C ARG A 191 -20.02 15.02 13.61
N ARG A 192 -19.54 13.77 13.56
CA ARG A 192 -18.46 13.33 12.67
C ARG A 192 -18.93 12.85 11.31
N VAL A 193 -20.14 12.31 11.24
CA VAL A 193 -20.73 11.71 10.04
C VAL A 193 -22.04 12.39 9.73
N PHE A 194 -22.30 12.68 8.46
CA PHE A 194 -23.52 13.34 8.02
C PHE A 194 -24.19 12.55 6.90
N PRO A 195 -25.05 11.55 7.23
CA PRO A 195 -25.65 10.65 6.24
C PRO A 195 -26.41 11.32 5.10
N ALA A 196 -27.01 12.49 5.36
CA ALA A 196 -27.78 13.23 4.36
C ALA A 196 -26.92 13.95 3.32
N ALA A 197 -25.65 14.25 3.63
CA ALA A 197 -24.67 14.75 2.67
C ALA A 197 -23.27 14.23 3.08
N PRO A 198 -22.96 12.96 2.76
CA PRO A 198 -21.80 12.27 3.32
C PRO A 198 -20.47 12.94 3.05
N GLU A 199 -20.29 13.53 1.88
CA GLU A 199 -19.15 14.37 1.50
C GLU A 199 -18.92 15.58 2.43
N ASN A 200 -19.97 16.06 3.11
CA ASN A 200 -19.91 17.13 4.11
C ASN A 200 -19.63 16.62 5.54
N SER A 201 -19.42 15.32 5.70
CA SER A 201 -19.04 14.73 6.99
C SER A 201 -17.71 15.31 7.45
N LEU A 202 -17.64 15.73 8.72
CA LEU A 202 -16.40 16.23 9.32
C LEU A 202 -15.25 15.22 9.18
N LEU A 203 -15.58 13.91 9.25
CA LEU A 203 -14.63 12.83 9.01
C LEU A 203 -13.93 12.99 7.65
N LEU A 204 -14.71 13.08 6.56
CA LEU A 204 -14.18 13.18 5.20
C LEU A 204 -13.46 14.50 4.99
N LEU A 205 -14.07 15.64 5.36
CA LEU A 205 -13.47 16.97 5.18
C LEU A 205 -12.12 17.11 5.90
N LYS A 206 -11.97 16.51 7.10
CA LYS A 206 -10.69 16.48 7.81
C LYS A 206 -9.70 15.52 7.14
N ALA A 207 -10.16 14.32 6.79
CA ALA A 207 -9.32 13.29 6.16
C ALA A 207 -8.75 13.75 4.82
N THR A 208 -9.54 14.43 3.99
CA THR A 208 -9.10 14.98 2.69
C THR A 208 -8.34 16.30 2.81
N GLY A 209 -8.30 16.90 4.01
CA GLY A 209 -7.65 18.20 4.23
C GLY A 209 -8.42 19.39 3.63
N GLU A 210 -9.67 19.20 3.20
CA GLU A 210 -10.56 20.27 2.74
C GLU A 210 -10.83 21.32 3.83
N ILE A 211 -10.69 20.92 5.09
CA ILE A 211 -10.62 21.83 6.23
C ILE A 211 -9.39 21.53 7.10
N PRO A 212 -8.89 22.51 7.88
CA PRO A 212 -7.63 22.35 8.62
C PRO A 212 -7.61 21.13 9.56
N HIS A 213 -6.75 20.14 9.28
CA HIS A 213 -6.51 19.00 10.16
C HIS A 213 -5.06 19.03 10.64
N GLY A 214 -4.84 19.05 11.96
CA GLY A 214 -3.48 19.06 12.54
C GLY A 214 -2.60 17.86 12.17
N GLY A 215 -3.17 16.78 11.63
CA GLY A 215 -2.45 15.63 11.12
C GLY A 215 -2.13 15.69 9.62
N GLY A 216 -2.54 16.76 8.93
CA GLY A 216 -2.49 16.86 7.47
C GLY A 216 -3.62 16.09 6.79
N ALA A 217 -3.65 16.14 5.45
CA ALA A 217 -4.48 15.24 4.66
C ALA A 217 -3.98 13.80 4.81
N ARG A 218 -4.91 12.88 5.02
CA ARG A 218 -4.67 11.45 5.22
C ARG A 218 -5.36 10.58 4.17
N LEU A 219 -6.27 11.15 3.42
CA LEU A 219 -7.07 10.46 2.42
C LEU A 219 -7.11 11.33 1.16
N GLU A 220 -6.95 10.72 0.00
CA GLU A 220 -7.14 11.42 -1.27
C GLU A 220 -8.63 11.51 -1.61
N LYS A 221 -9.10 12.69 -2.03
CA LYS A 221 -10.48 12.88 -2.47
C LYS A 221 -10.74 12.03 -3.72
N ASP A 222 -11.91 11.40 -3.79
CA ASP A 222 -12.30 10.51 -4.90
C ASP A 222 -11.42 9.25 -5.07
N SER A 223 -10.61 8.92 -4.06
CA SER A 223 -9.95 7.60 -3.97
C SER A 223 -10.96 6.49 -3.64
N GLU A 224 -10.55 5.24 -3.84
CA GLU A 224 -11.37 4.07 -3.47
C GLU A 224 -11.78 4.11 -1.99
N ASP A 225 -10.82 4.35 -1.10
CA ASP A 225 -11.05 4.51 0.35
C ASP A 225 -12.05 5.63 0.66
N TYR A 226 -11.99 6.75 -0.08
CA TYR A 226 -12.93 7.85 0.05
C TYR A 226 -14.34 7.44 -0.35
N HIS A 227 -14.48 6.75 -1.48
CA HIS A 227 -15.77 6.25 -1.94
C HIS A 227 -16.35 5.17 -1.01
N LEU A 228 -15.52 4.30 -0.44
CA LEU A 228 -15.94 3.30 0.53
C LEU A 228 -16.46 3.96 1.82
N LEU A 229 -15.73 4.92 2.39
CA LEU A 229 -16.19 5.69 3.56
C LEU A 229 -17.47 6.47 3.27
N THR A 230 -17.54 7.11 2.10
CA THR A 230 -18.73 7.86 1.66
C THR A 230 -19.94 6.94 1.58
N ARG A 231 -19.80 5.77 0.94
CA ARG A 231 -20.84 4.76 0.82
C ARG A 231 -21.28 4.20 2.17
N TRP A 232 -20.34 3.91 3.07
CA TRP A 232 -20.63 3.48 4.42
C TRP A 232 -21.49 4.50 5.18
N ILE A 233 -21.15 5.79 5.09
CA ILE A 233 -21.95 6.88 5.67
C ILE A 233 -23.33 6.98 4.99
N GLN A 234 -23.40 6.89 3.66
CA GLN A 234 -24.66 6.90 2.88
C GLN A 234 -25.61 5.78 3.31
N LYS A 235 -25.07 4.59 3.62
CA LYS A 235 -25.84 3.41 4.07
C LYS A 235 -26.31 3.51 5.53
N GLY A 236 -26.05 4.63 6.20
CA GLY A 236 -26.41 4.81 7.60
C GLY A 236 -25.43 4.15 8.56
N MET A 237 -24.16 4.05 8.17
CA MET A 237 -23.06 3.51 8.98
C MET A 237 -23.38 2.13 9.58
N PRO A 238 -23.67 1.09 8.78
CA PRO A 238 -23.85 -0.26 9.34
C PRO A 238 -22.59 -0.69 10.10
N PHE A 239 -22.75 -1.38 11.23
CA PHE A 239 -21.61 -1.95 11.96
C PHE A 239 -21.10 -3.21 11.24
N ALA A 240 -21.94 -4.23 11.11
CA ALA A 240 -21.56 -5.46 10.44
C ALA A 240 -22.81 -6.14 9.87
N PRO A 241 -22.67 -6.90 8.77
CA PRO A 241 -23.69 -7.87 8.35
C PRO A 241 -24.02 -8.90 9.45
N GLU A 242 -25.20 -9.53 9.40
CA GLU A 242 -25.64 -10.52 10.40
C GLU A 242 -24.71 -11.76 10.48
N ASN A 243 -24.11 -12.14 9.35
CA ASN A 243 -23.12 -13.22 9.25
C ASN A 243 -21.79 -12.69 8.73
N ASP A 244 -21.32 -11.57 9.28
CA ASP A 244 -20.02 -11.00 8.92
C ASP A 244 -18.89 -11.97 9.31
N PRO A 245 -18.10 -12.46 8.36
CA PRO A 245 -17.07 -13.42 8.67
C PRO A 245 -15.88 -12.75 9.36
N GLU A 246 -15.26 -13.45 10.29
CA GLU A 246 -14.13 -12.95 11.07
C GLU A 246 -12.81 -13.35 10.39
N VAL A 247 -11.78 -12.50 10.51
CA VAL A 247 -10.43 -12.85 10.03
C VAL A 247 -9.82 -13.89 10.97
N GLU A 248 -9.66 -15.12 10.48
CA GLU A 248 -9.04 -16.21 11.24
C GLU A 248 -7.52 -16.20 11.14
N ARG A 249 -6.98 -15.87 9.97
CA ARG A 249 -5.54 -15.77 9.74
C ARG A 249 -5.19 -14.88 8.55
N ILE A 250 -3.96 -14.38 8.57
CA ILE A 250 -3.35 -13.64 7.45
C ILE A 250 -2.15 -14.44 6.94
N GLU A 251 -2.01 -14.54 5.63
CA GLU A 251 -0.81 -15.06 4.97
C GLU A 251 -0.18 -14.03 4.05
N ILE A 252 1.15 -14.09 3.96
CA ILE A 252 1.94 -13.28 3.05
C ILE A 252 2.60 -14.22 2.04
N PHE A 253 2.48 -13.88 0.77
CA PHE A 253 3.18 -14.54 -0.32
C PHE A 253 4.17 -13.57 -0.99
N PRO A 254 5.39 -14.02 -1.37
CA PRO A 254 5.95 -15.32 -1.03
C PRO A 254 6.29 -15.40 0.47
N ARG A 255 6.23 -16.61 1.05
CA ARG A 255 6.56 -16.82 2.48
C ARG A 255 8.04 -16.53 2.78
N GLU A 256 8.90 -16.79 1.80
CA GLU A 256 10.33 -16.50 1.84
C GLU A 256 10.84 -16.22 0.41
N ARG A 257 11.90 -15.42 0.30
CA ARG A 257 12.56 -15.14 -0.98
C ARG A 257 14.05 -14.92 -0.77
N VAL A 258 14.87 -15.63 -1.54
CA VAL A 258 16.28 -15.28 -1.70
C VAL A 258 16.38 -14.18 -2.75
N ALA A 259 16.95 -13.04 -2.36
CA ALA A 259 16.93 -11.85 -3.19
C ALA A 259 18.33 -11.21 -3.26
N SER A 260 18.67 -10.63 -4.41
CA SER A 260 19.90 -9.85 -4.56
C SER A 260 19.78 -8.52 -3.80
N PRO A 261 20.89 -7.94 -3.29
CA PRO A 261 20.86 -6.60 -2.71
C PRO A 261 20.24 -5.57 -3.67
N GLY A 262 19.29 -4.78 -3.18
CA GLY A 262 18.59 -3.77 -3.98
C GLY A 262 17.48 -4.32 -4.87
N SER A 263 17.22 -5.62 -4.86
CA SER A 263 16.04 -6.19 -5.53
C SER A 263 14.75 -5.77 -4.82
N GLN A 264 13.66 -5.77 -5.59
CA GLN A 264 12.31 -5.51 -5.09
C GLN A 264 11.49 -6.79 -5.18
N GLN A 265 10.53 -6.96 -4.27
CA GLN A 265 9.61 -8.09 -4.24
C GLN A 265 8.19 -7.59 -4.06
N GLN A 266 7.28 -7.94 -4.97
CA GLN A 266 5.85 -7.74 -4.77
C GLN A 266 5.37 -8.74 -3.71
N LEU A 267 4.64 -8.25 -2.71
CA LEU A 267 3.95 -9.11 -1.75
C LEU A 267 2.47 -9.22 -2.12
N ILE A 268 1.87 -10.33 -1.72
CA ILE A 268 0.41 -10.51 -1.70
C ILE A 268 0.05 -10.86 -0.26
N VAL A 269 -0.90 -10.13 0.31
CA VAL A 269 -1.38 -10.37 1.66
C VAL A 269 -2.83 -10.82 1.59
N THR A 270 -3.11 -12.00 2.14
CA THR A 270 -4.42 -12.66 2.06
C THR A 270 -4.98 -12.86 3.44
N ALA A 271 -6.19 -12.35 3.69
CA ALA A 271 -7.01 -12.69 4.84
C ALA A 271 -7.83 -13.94 4.54
N PHE A 272 -7.87 -14.87 5.48
CA PHE A 272 -8.73 -16.06 5.45
C PHE A 272 -9.81 -15.88 6.50
N LEU A 273 -11.05 -16.01 6.05
CA LEU A 273 -12.24 -15.65 6.81
C LEU A 273 -12.95 -16.91 7.34
N SER A 274 -13.71 -16.75 8.42
CA SER A 274 -14.35 -17.87 9.14
C SER A 274 -15.44 -18.62 8.36
N ASP A 275 -15.91 -18.05 7.25
CA ASP A 275 -16.81 -18.71 6.30
C ASP A 275 -16.07 -19.52 5.21
N GLY A 276 -14.73 -19.60 5.30
CA GLY A 276 -13.86 -20.27 4.33
C GLY A 276 -13.51 -19.42 3.11
N SER A 277 -14.05 -18.20 3.00
CA SER A 277 -13.69 -17.26 1.94
C SER A 277 -12.32 -16.61 2.21
N THR A 278 -11.77 -15.96 1.18
CA THR A 278 -10.48 -15.27 1.26
C THR A 278 -10.56 -13.91 0.59
N SER A 279 -9.89 -12.92 1.20
CA SER A 279 -9.81 -11.56 0.68
C SER A 279 -8.35 -11.14 0.48
N ASP A 280 -8.08 -10.47 -0.65
CA ASP A 280 -6.80 -9.80 -0.85
C ASP A 280 -6.81 -8.48 -0.09
N ILE A 281 -5.93 -8.37 0.91
CA ILE A 281 -5.77 -7.20 1.75
C ILE A 281 -4.42 -6.52 1.52
N THR A 282 -3.76 -6.78 0.39
CA THR A 282 -2.43 -6.23 0.08
C THR A 282 -2.42 -4.70 0.07
N HIS A 283 -3.53 -4.09 -0.34
CA HIS A 283 -3.71 -2.65 -0.34
C HIS A 283 -3.95 -2.05 1.06
N ALA A 284 -4.23 -2.90 2.07
CA ALA A 284 -4.52 -2.48 3.44
C ALA A 284 -3.29 -2.49 4.37
N VAL A 285 -2.10 -2.88 3.87
CA VAL A 285 -0.85 -3.08 4.64
C VAL A 285 0.25 -2.11 4.25
#